data_AF-A0A4U0PQT5-F1
#
_entry.id   AF-A0A4U0PQT5-F1
#
_cell.length_a   1.000
_cell.length_b   1.000
_cell.length_c   1.000
_cell.angle_alpha   90.00
_cell.angle_beta   90.00
_cell.angle_gamma   90.00
#
_symmetry.space_group_name_H-M   'P 1'
#
loop_
_entity.id
_entity.type
_entity.pdbx_description
1 polymer ?
#
loop_
_entity_poly.entity_id
_entity_poly.type
_entity_poly.pdbx_seq_one_letter_code
_entity_poly.pdbx_strand_id
1 'polypeptide(L)' 'MFTCLNQSCGAQWKPEEVTIKNEGQGELFRCPHCGARNRVLRSVKPDGRVVYKQMRPKPAN' A
#
# COMPACT_ATOMS: atom_id res chain seq x y z
N MET A 1 1.11 -6.93 -5.19
CA MET A 1 2.49 -6.50 -4.87
C MET A 1 2.48 -5.03 -4.50
N PHE A 2 3.01 -4.71 -3.33
CA PHE A 2 3.18 -3.35 -2.85
C PHE A 2 4.66 -3.00 -2.82
N THR A 3 5.00 -1.77 -3.16
CA THR A 3 6.40 -1.32 -3.21
C THR A 3 6.54 -0.12 -2.30
N CYS A 4 7.44 -0.17 -1.32
CA CYS A 4 7.68 0.98 -0.47
C CYS A 4 8.15 2.18 -1.32
N LEU A 5 7.35 3.25 -1.32
CA LEU A 5 7.60 4.48 -2.08
C LEU A 5 8.62 5.40 -1.40
N ASN A 6 9.09 5.04 -0.21
CA ASN A 6 10.20 5.72 0.43
C ASN A 6 11.46 5.50 -0.44
N GLN A 7 12.05 6.59 -0.94
CA GLN A 7 13.16 6.58 -1.89
C GLN A 7 14.35 5.74 -1.39
N SER A 8 14.62 5.76 -0.09
CA SER A 8 15.72 5.01 0.52
C SER A 8 15.44 3.52 0.74
N CYS A 9 14.19 3.06 0.60
CA CYS A 9 13.81 1.68 0.93
C CYS A 9 13.56 0.83 -0.31
N GLY A 10 12.63 1.23 -1.19
CA GLY A 10 12.31 0.47 -2.41
C GLY A 10 11.82 -0.98 -2.22
N ALA A 11 11.65 -1.47 -0.98
CA ALA A 11 11.32 -2.85 -0.70
C ALA A 11 9.95 -3.25 -1.25
N GLN A 12 9.82 -4.50 -1.69
CA GLN A 12 8.59 -5.04 -2.25
C GLN A 12 7.98 -6.04 -1.28
N TRP A 13 6.65 -5.98 -1.14
CA TRP A 13 5.90 -6.78 -0.19
C TRP A 13 4.65 -7.37 -0.83
N LYS A 14 4.24 -8.55 -0.37
CA LYS A 14 2.90 -9.05 -0.65
C LYS A 14 1.88 -8.34 0.25
N PRO A 15 0.63 -8.20 -0.19
CA PRO A 15 -0.43 -7.60 0.62
C PRO A 15 -0.65 -8.29 1.97
N GLU A 16 -0.30 -9.56 2.05
CA GLU A 16 -0.41 -10.42 3.23
C GLU A 16 0.72 -10.17 4.26
N GLU A 17 1.87 -9.67 3.78
CA GLU A 17 3.06 -9.42 4.60
C GLU A 17 3.07 -8.01 5.22
N VAL A 18 2.11 -7.17 4.83
CA VAL A 18 2.04 -5.78 5.31
C VAL A 18 0.78 -5.54 6.12
N THR A 19 0.91 -4.67 7.11
CA THR A 19 -0.24 -4.20 7.87
C THR A 19 -0.86 -3.02 7.15
N ILE A 20 -2.10 -3.17 6.70
CA ILE A 20 -2.94 -2.09 6.17
C ILE A 20 -3.86 -1.59 7.27
N LYS A 21 -3.79 -0.30 7.60
CA LYS A 21 -4.67 0.35 8.57
C LYS A 21 -5.26 1.62 7.96
N ASN A 22 -6.51 1.89 8.30
CA ASN A 22 -7.12 3.18 8.01
C ASN A 22 -6.75 4.15 9.15
N GLU A 23 -5.92 5.15 8.85
CA GLU A 23 -5.50 6.17 9.84
C GLU A 23 -6.33 7.47 9.69
N GLY A 24 -7.58 7.39 9.23
CA GLY A 24 -8.47 8.56 9.06
C GLY A 24 -8.30 9.33 7.75
N GLN A 25 -7.25 9.05 6.97
CA GLN A 25 -7.05 9.57 5.60
C GLN A 25 -7.15 8.49 4.50
N GLY A 26 -7.81 7.38 4.81
CA GLY A 26 -7.89 6.20 3.94
C GLY A 26 -6.93 5.10 4.38
N GLU A 27 -6.91 4.00 3.61
CA GLU A 27 -6.06 2.86 3.92
C GLU A 27 -4.60 3.14 3.60
N LEU A 28 -3.74 2.89 4.59
CA LEU A 28 -2.29 3.05 4.51
C LEU A 28 -1.67 1.71 4.85
N PHE A 29 -0.78 1.22 4.00
CA PHE A 29 0.09 0.11 4.38
C PHE A 29 1.40 0.66 4.97
N ARG A 30 1.82 0.08 6.08
CA ARG A 30 3.09 0.43 6.72
C ARG A 30 4.17 -0.55 6.26
N CYS A 31 5.27 -0.02 5.75
CA CYS A 31 6.42 -0.83 5.36
C CYS A 31 7.06 -1.44 6.62
N PRO A 32 7.19 -2.78 6.72
CA PRO A 32 7.78 -3.41 7.90
C PRO A 32 9.28 -3.16 8.03
N HIS A 33 9.97 -2.81 6.94
CA HIS A 33 11.42 -2.57 6.94
C HIS A 33 11.82 -1.14 7.34
N CYS A 34 11.05 -0.12 6.95
CA CYS A 34 11.39 1.29 7.25
C CYS A 34 10.29 2.07 7.96
N GLY A 35 9.13 1.46 8.22
CA GLY A 35 7.99 2.11 8.88
C GLY A 35 7.24 3.13 8.02
N ALA A 36 7.65 3.34 6.76
CA ALA A 36 7.04 4.32 5.86
C ALA A 36 5.58 4.00 5.56
N ARG A 37 4.74 5.03 5.56
CA ARG A 37 3.31 4.96 5.25
C ARG A 37 3.11 5.08 3.74
N ASN A 38 2.44 4.11 3.15
CA ASN A 38 2.17 4.06 1.72
C ASN A 38 0.67 3.97 1.48
N ARG A 39 0.11 4.92 0.73
CA ARG A 39 -1.34 4.96 0.45
C ARG A 39 -1.77 3.77 -0.41
N VAL A 40 -2.85 3.13 0.02
CA VAL A 40 -3.55 2.08 -0.72
C VAL A 40 -5.03 2.44 -0.81
N LEU A 41 -5.66 2.04 -1.90
CA LEU A 41 -7.09 2.14 -2.11
C LEU A 41 -7.70 0.78 -1.83
N ARG A 42 -8.60 0.69 -0.87
CA ARG A 42 -9.51 -0.46 -0.76
C ARG A 42 -10.59 -0.33 -1.81
N SER A 43 -10.74 -1.35 -2.63
CA SER A 43 -11.87 -1.51 -3.52
C SER A 43 -12.58 -2.81 -3.19
N VAL A 44 -13.90 -2.76 -3.07
CA VAL A 44 -14.72 -3.94 -2.94
C VAL A 44 -15.12 -4.36 -4.35
N LYS A 45 -14.76 -5.58 -4.76
CA LYS A 45 -15.19 -6.14 -6.03
C LYS A 45 -16.69 -6.50 -5.97
N PRO A 46 -17.38 -6.58 -7.13
CA PRO A 46 -18.77 -7.01 -7.18
C PRO A 46 -19.00 -8.42 -6.60
N ASP A 47 -17.96 -9.26 -6.57
CA ASP A 47 -17.93 -10.58 -5.93
C ASP A 47 -17.83 -10.52 -4.38
N GLY A 48 -17.93 -9.34 -3.77
CA GLY A 48 -17.75 -9.13 -2.32
C GLY A 48 -16.29 -9.17 -1.84
N ARG A 49 -15.34 -9.57 -2.69
CA ARG A 49 -13.92 -9.61 -2.34
C ARG A 49 -13.34 -8.21 -2.15
N VAL A 50 -12.72 -7.98 -1.00
CA VAL A 50 -11.94 -6.77 -0.73
C VAL A 50 -10.57 -6.89 -1.38
N VAL A 51 -10.23 -5.97 -2.27
CA VAL A 51 -8.90 -5.85 -2.85
C VAL A 51 -8.26 -4.54 -2.46
N TYR A 52 -6.96 -4.56 -2.24
CA TYR A 52 -6.17 -3.39 -1.93
C TYR A 52 -5.23 -3.08 -3.09
N LYS A 53 -5.29 -1.85 -3.58
CA LYS A 53 -4.45 -1.38 -4.69
C LYS A 53 -3.57 -0.24 -4.23
N GLN A 54 -2.25 -0.38 -4.36
CA GLN A 54 -1.34 0.69 -4.00
C GLN A 54 -1.49 1.88 -4.95
N MET A 55 -1.60 3.07 -4.37
CA MET A 55 -1.52 4.31 -5.12
C MET A 55 -0.04 4.62 -5.36
N ARG A 56 0.45 4.31 -6.57
CA ARG A 56 1.83 4.68 -6.96
C ARG A 56 1.79 6.12 -7.49
N PRO A 57 2.70 7.02 -7.04
CA PRO A 57 2.93 8.26 -7.76
C PRO A 57 3.29 7.89 -9.19
N LYS A 58 2.72 8.63 -10.14
CA LYS A 58 3.01 8.46 -11.57
C LYS A 58 4.54 8.49 -11.73
N PRO A 59 5.16 7.56 -12.47
CA PRO A 59 6.60 7.65 -12.72
C PRO A 59 6.87 9.03 -13.32
N ALA A 60 7.72 9.82 -12.65
CA ALA A 60 8.24 11.04 -13.24
C ALA A 60 9.13 10.58 -14.41
N ASN A 61 8.66 10.85 -15.62
CA ASN A 61 9.37 10.57 -16.85
C ASN A 61 10.57 11.51 -17.01
#